data_AF-A0A8T2CBL7-F1
#
_entry.id   AF-A0A8T2CBL7-F1
#
_cell.length_a   1.000
_cell.length_b   1.000
_cell.length_c   1.000
_cell.angle_alpha   90.00
_cell.angle_beta   90.00
_cell.angle_gamma   90.00
#
_symmetry.space_group_name_H-M   'P 1'
#
loop_
_entity.id
_entity.type
_entity.pdbx_description
1 polymer ?
#
loop_
_entity_poly.entity_id
_entity_poly.type
_entity_poly.pdbx_seq_one_letter_code
_entity_poly.pdbx_strand_id
1 'polypeptide(L)'
;MITSLRDSSLLVAESRELITHAKCSTESLNQMFLFGMLCLMGVIASANKVFCEMVEKNVVLWTSMINGYLLNKDLVSARRYFDLSPERDIVLWNTMISGYIEMGNMLEARSLFDQMPCRDVMSWNTVLEGYANIGDMEACERVFDDMPERNVFSWNGLIKGYAQNGRVSEVLGSFKRMVDEGSVVPNDATMTLVLSACAKLGAFDFGKWVHKYGETLGYNKVDVNVKNALIDMYGKCGAIEIAMEVFKGIKRRDLISWNTMINGLAAHGHGTEALNLFHEMKNSGISPDKVTFVGVLCACKHMGLVEDGLAYFNSMFTDFSIMPEIEHCGCVVDLLSRAGFLTQAVEFINKMPVKADAVIWATLLGASKVYKKVDIGEVALEELIKLEPRNPANFVMLSNIYGDAGRFDDAARLKVAMRDTGFKKEAGVSWIETDDGLVKFYSSGEKHPRTEELQRILRELKSFNILRDEEHFM
;
A
#
# COMPACT_ATOMS: atom_id res chain seq x y z
N MET A 1 0.34 -12.72 -33.38
CA MET A 1 1.80 -12.96 -33.40
C MET A 1 2.51 -12.47 -34.69
N ILE A 2 1.94 -11.52 -35.47
CA ILE A 2 2.62 -10.96 -36.66
C ILE A 2 2.61 -9.41 -36.67
N THR A 3 2.04 -8.75 -35.66
CA THR A 3 1.95 -7.27 -35.61
C THR A 3 3.17 -6.59 -34.99
N SER A 4 4.04 -7.25 -34.23
CA SER A 4 5.17 -6.57 -33.56
C SER A 4 6.47 -6.50 -34.38
N LEU A 5 6.59 -7.22 -35.50
CA LEU A 5 7.79 -7.21 -36.35
C LEU A 5 7.78 -6.09 -37.41
N ARG A 6 6.59 -5.56 -37.74
CA ARG A 6 6.44 -4.52 -38.77
C ARG A 6 6.80 -3.12 -38.23
N ASP A 7 6.44 -2.83 -36.98
CA ASP A 7 6.78 -1.57 -36.32
C ASP A 7 8.29 -1.43 -36.04
N SER A 8 8.98 -2.54 -35.69
CA SER A 8 10.44 -2.51 -35.56
C SER A 8 11.16 -2.22 -36.88
N SER A 9 10.59 -2.62 -38.02
CA SER A 9 11.21 -2.38 -39.32
C SER A 9 11.04 -0.93 -39.82
N LEU A 10 9.93 -0.27 -39.44
CA LEU A 10 9.68 1.13 -39.74
C LEU A 10 10.59 2.06 -38.92
N LEU A 11 10.71 1.79 -37.61
CA LEU A 11 11.62 2.53 -36.72
C LEU A 11 13.09 2.40 -37.13
N VAL A 12 13.50 1.22 -37.62
CA VAL A 12 14.86 1.01 -38.16
C VAL A 12 15.07 1.76 -39.48
N ALA A 13 14.04 1.93 -40.31
CA ALA A 13 14.13 2.69 -41.55
C ALA A 13 14.21 4.22 -41.31
N GLU A 14 13.41 4.76 -40.39
CA GLU A 14 13.47 6.16 -39.99
C GLU A 14 14.80 6.51 -39.31
N SER A 15 15.34 5.59 -38.50
CA SER A 15 16.68 5.76 -37.91
C SER A 15 17.79 5.79 -38.96
N ARG A 16 17.65 5.07 -40.09
CA ARG A 16 18.63 5.07 -41.19
C ARG A 16 18.66 6.40 -41.95
N GLU A 17 17.51 7.03 -42.18
CA GLU A 17 17.43 8.34 -42.84
C GLU A 17 18.03 9.46 -41.98
N LEU A 18 17.79 9.41 -40.66
CA LEU A 18 18.41 10.33 -39.68
C LEU A 18 19.94 10.19 -39.61
N ILE A 19 20.46 8.97 -39.70
CA ILE A 19 21.91 8.71 -39.71
C ILE A 19 22.58 9.27 -40.97
N THR A 20 21.92 9.24 -42.14
CA THR A 20 22.48 9.79 -43.38
C THR A 20 22.55 11.32 -43.41
N HIS A 21 21.73 12.03 -42.63
CA HIS A 21 21.60 13.48 -42.71
C HIS A 21 22.58 14.26 -41.81
N ALA A 22 23.33 13.58 -40.92
CA ALA A 22 24.18 14.20 -39.90
C ALA A 22 25.62 14.55 -40.33
N LYS A 23 25.98 14.40 -41.61
CA LYS A 23 27.37 14.37 -42.11
C LYS A 23 28.12 15.71 -42.31
N CYS A 24 27.75 16.83 -41.68
CA CYS A 24 28.45 18.10 -41.95
C CYS A 24 28.45 19.10 -40.77
N SER A 25 29.51 19.10 -39.96
CA SER A 25 29.97 20.18 -39.05
C SER A 25 29.02 20.73 -37.96
N THR A 26 27.77 20.28 -37.90
CA THR A 26 26.80 20.39 -36.79
C THR A 26 26.61 19.06 -36.04
N GLU A 27 27.61 18.18 -36.19
CA GLU A 27 27.53 16.72 -36.07
C GLU A 27 27.54 16.22 -34.61
N SER A 28 28.27 16.87 -33.71
CA SER A 28 28.38 16.43 -32.30
C SER A 28 27.11 16.62 -31.49
N LEU A 29 26.43 17.78 -31.64
CA LEU A 29 25.22 18.10 -30.87
C LEU A 29 24.01 17.26 -31.33
N ASN A 30 23.87 17.07 -32.64
CA ASN A 30 22.82 16.24 -33.23
C ASN A 30 23.02 14.76 -32.91
N GLN A 31 24.27 14.27 -32.91
CA GLN A 31 24.59 12.90 -32.47
C GLN A 31 24.31 12.70 -30.97
N MET A 32 24.64 13.67 -30.12
CA MET A 32 24.35 13.62 -28.68
C MET A 32 22.85 13.58 -28.38
N PHE A 33 22.04 14.40 -29.07
CA PHE A 33 20.59 14.41 -28.89
C PHE A 33 19.94 13.12 -29.40
N LEU A 34 20.32 12.65 -30.60
CA LEU A 34 19.87 11.39 -31.17
C LEU A 34 20.24 10.20 -30.27
N PHE A 35 21.47 10.18 -29.76
CA PHE A 35 21.96 9.15 -28.84
C PHE A 35 21.17 9.11 -27.53
N GLY A 36 20.92 10.26 -26.90
CA GLY A 36 20.13 10.33 -25.67
C GLY A 36 18.70 9.82 -25.87
N MET A 37 18.07 10.18 -26.98
CA MET A 37 16.73 9.69 -27.33
C MET A 37 16.71 8.17 -27.56
N LEU A 38 17.72 7.62 -28.26
CA LEU A 38 17.82 6.18 -28.50
C LEU A 38 18.01 5.37 -27.20
N CYS A 39 18.79 5.90 -26.26
CA CYS A 39 18.95 5.29 -24.93
C CYS A 39 17.63 5.29 -24.14
N LEU A 40 16.90 6.41 -24.16
CA LEU A 40 15.60 6.55 -23.48
C LEU A 40 14.52 5.66 -24.09
N MET A 41 14.52 5.49 -25.42
CA MET A 41 13.60 4.60 -26.12
C MET A 41 14.00 3.12 -26.07
N GLY A 42 15.10 2.78 -25.39
CA GLY A 42 15.54 1.39 -25.21
C GLY A 42 16.09 0.73 -26.49
N VAL A 43 16.39 1.49 -27.55
CA VAL A 43 16.94 0.97 -28.81
C VAL A 43 18.46 0.86 -28.73
N ILE A 44 18.92 -0.02 -27.84
CA ILE A 44 20.33 -0.05 -27.39
C ILE A 44 21.31 -0.47 -28.49
N ALA A 45 20.91 -1.31 -29.44
CA ALA A 45 21.78 -1.70 -30.54
C ALA A 45 22.16 -0.50 -31.43
N SER A 46 21.18 0.36 -31.73
CA SER A 46 21.39 1.60 -32.50
C SER A 46 22.13 2.65 -31.68
N ALA A 47 21.77 2.80 -30.40
CA ALA A 47 22.47 3.69 -29.47
C ALA A 47 23.96 3.34 -29.35
N ASN A 48 24.27 2.04 -29.24
CA ASN A 48 25.65 1.55 -29.14
C ASN A 48 26.45 1.87 -30.40
N LYS A 49 25.83 1.72 -31.58
CA LYS A 49 26.49 2.05 -32.84
C LYS A 49 26.87 3.53 -32.90
N VAL A 50 25.92 4.42 -32.57
CA VAL A 50 26.15 5.87 -32.51
C VAL A 50 27.23 6.18 -31.47
N PHE A 51 27.15 5.58 -30.28
CA PHE A 51 28.14 5.75 -29.22
C PHE A 51 29.55 5.38 -29.67
N CYS A 52 29.73 4.22 -30.31
CA CYS A 52 31.03 3.79 -30.82
C CYS A 52 31.61 4.75 -31.87
N GLU A 53 30.77 5.33 -32.73
CA GLU A 53 31.16 6.27 -33.79
C GLU A 53 31.57 7.67 -33.26
N MET A 54 31.16 8.04 -32.03
CA MET A 54 31.52 9.34 -31.44
C MET A 54 33.01 9.43 -31.09
N VAL A 55 33.68 10.49 -31.56
CA VAL A 55 35.12 10.72 -31.35
C VAL A 55 35.42 11.13 -29.90
N GLU A 56 34.59 11.99 -29.31
CA GLU A 56 34.69 12.39 -27.90
C GLU A 56 33.50 11.86 -27.10
N LYS A 57 33.78 11.17 -26.00
CA LYS A 57 32.78 10.59 -25.10
C LYS A 57 32.97 11.17 -23.71
N ASN A 58 32.08 12.07 -23.30
CA ASN A 58 32.06 12.58 -21.93
C ASN A 58 31.33 11.61 -20.99
N VAL A 59 31.49 11.80 -19.68
CA VAL A 59 30.90 10.93 -18.65
C VAL A 59 29.37 10.82 -18.76
N VAL A 60 28.69 11.87 -19.21
CA VAL A 60 27.22 11.88 -19.40
C VAL A 60 26.78 10.86 -20.44
N LEU A 61 27.52 10.72 -21.56
CA LEU A 61 27.23 9.74 -22.59
C LEU A 61 27.41 8.31 -22.07
N TRP A 62 28.43 8.07 -21.23
CA TRP A 62 28.61 6.79 -20.55
C TRP A 62 27.44 6.49 -19.60
N THR A 63 27.01 7.47 -18.79
CA THR A 63 25.85 7.34 -17.89
C THR A 63 24.58 7.01 -18.67
N SER A 64 24.31 7.70 -19.79
CA SER A 64 23.16 7.41 -20.64
C SER A 64 23.22 6.01 -21.24
N MET A 65 24.39 5.54 -21.67
CA MET A 65 24.56 4.19 -22.22
C MET A 65 24.28 3.12 -21.16
N ILE A 66 24.84 3.28 -19.96
CA ILE A 66 24.62 2.38 -18.82
C ILE A 66 23.14 2.36 -18.45
N ASN A 67 22.52 3.54 -18.30
CA ASN A 67 21.09 3.64 -17.99
C ASN A 67 20.23 2.95 -19.06
N GLY A 68 20.57 3.09 -20.33
CA GLY A 68 19.90 2.39 -21.43
C GLY A 68 19.99 0.86 -21.29
N TYR A 69 21.14 0.31 -20.92
CA TYR A 69 21.28 -1.13 -20.65
C TYR A 69 20.51 -1.56 -19.40
N LEU A 70 20.51 -0.75 -18.33
CA LEU A 70 19.75 -1.01 -17.10
C LEU A 70 18.23 -1.05 -17.35
N LEU A 71 17.69 -0.13 -18.15
CA LEU A 71 16.28 -0.13 -18.57
C LEU A 71 15.89 -1.42 -19.32
N ASN A 72 16.84 -2.05 -20.01
CA ASN A 72 16.65 -3.33 -20.70
C ASN A 72 16.99 -4.55 -19.83
N LYS A 73 17.25 -4.35 -18.53
CA LYS A 73 17.64 -5.38 -17.57
C LYS A 73 18.94 -6.13 -17.93
N ASP A 74 19.79 -5.55 -18.79
CA ASP A 74 21.10 -6.10 -19.14
C ASP A 74 22.19 -5.52 -18.23
N LEU A 75 22.25 -6.07 -17.03
CA LEU A 75 23.20 -5.66 -15.99
C LEU A 75 24.66 -5.97 -16.37
N VAL A 76 24.88 -7.01 -17.19
CA VAL A 76 26.22 -7.46 -17.59
C VAL A 76 26.85 -6.45 -18.53
N SER A 77 26.09 -6.02 -19.56
CA SER A 77 26.55 -4.97 -20.46
C SER A 77 26.69 -3.64 -19.73
N ALA A 78 25.72 -3.26 -18.89
CA ALA A 78 25.82 -2.05 -18.06
C ALA A 78 27.11 -2.02 -17.24
N ARG A 79 27.44 -3.14 -16.56
CA ARG A 79 28.68 -3.25 -15.78
C ARG A 79 29.93 -3.16 -16.65
N ARG A 80 29.92 -3.78 -17.84
CA ARG A 80 31.03 -3.69 -18.77
C ARG A 80 31.30 -2.24 -19.21
N TYR A 81 30.25 -1.45 -19.52
CA TYR A 81 30.43 -0.04 -19.88
C TYR A 81 30.90 0.79 -18.68
N PHE A 82 30.42 0.48 -17.47
CA PHE A 82 30.92 1.08 -16.24
C PHE A 82 32.42 0.85 -16.05
N ASP A 83 32.89 -0.39 -16.22
CA ASP A 83 34.29 -0.75 -16.07
C ASP A 83 35.17 -0.17 -17.21
N LEU A 84 34.61 0.00 -18.41
CA LEU A 84 35.29 0.62 -19.56
C LEU A 84 35.36 2.17 -19.49
N SER A 85 34.54 2.81 -18.65
CA SER A 85 34.52 4.27 -18.57
C SER A 85 35.86 4.81 -18.05
N PRO A 86 36.57 5.69 -18.81
CA PRO A 86 37.87 6.23 -18.39
C PRO A 86 37.77 7.11 -17.14
N GLU A 87 36.68 7.88 -17.05
CA GLU A 87 36.35 8.73 -15.91
C GLU A 87 35.00 8.30 -15.34
N ARG A 88 34.88 8.32 -14.01
CA ARG A 88 33.64 7.95 -13.31
C ARG A 88 33.31 9.04 -12.32
N ASP A 89 32.34 9.87 -12.67
CA ASP A 89 31.79 10.85 -11.75
C ASP A 89 30.78 10.19 -10.80
N ILE A 90 30.36 10.93 -9.78
CA ILE A 90 29.45 10.41 -8.75
C ILE A 90 28.10 9.96 -9.33
N VAL A 91 27.65 10.59 -10.42
CA VAL A 91 26.40 10.26 -11.09
C VAL A 91 26.50 8.86 -11.71
N LEU A 92 27.58 8.56 -12.43
CA LEU A 92 27.81 7.25 -13.03
C LEU A 92 27.85 6.13 -11.97
N TRP A 93 28.52 6.36 -10.84
CA TRP A 93 28.53 5.43 -9.70
C TRP A 93 27.12 5.20 -9.15
N ASN A 94 26.38 6.28 -8.86
CA ASN A 94 25.02 6.20 -8.34
C ASN A 94 24.07 5.48 -9.30
N THR A 95 24.16 5.75 -10.61
CA THR A 95 23.35 5.05 -11.64
C THR A 95 23.61 3.55 -11.63
N MET A 96 24.88 3.12 -11.56
CA MET A 96 25.20 1.69 -11.54
C MET A 96 24.72 1.01 -10.26
N ILE A 97 24.87 1.67 -9.10
CA ILE A 97 24.37 1.16 -7.80
C ILE A 97 22.85 1.03 -7.82
N SER A 98 22.12 2.06 -8.27
CA SER A 98 20.66 2.00 -8.41
C SER A 98 20.23 0.84 -9.32
N GLY A 99 20.93 0.64 -10.44
CA GLY A 99 20.69 -0.49 -11.33
C GLY A 99 20.84 -1.86 -10.67
N TYR A 100 21.88 -2.05 -9.84
CA TYR A 100 22.02 -3.30 -9.06
C TYR A 100 20.88 -3.48 -8.04
N ILE A 101 20.45 -2.41 -7.37
CA ILE A 101 19.36 -2.43 -6.39
C ILE A 101 18.03 -2.80 -7.07
N GLU A 102 17.69 -2.17 -8.20
CA GLU A 102 16.45 -2.43 -8.94
C GLU A 102 16.35 -3.88 -9.43
N MET A 103 17.50 -4.52 -9.71
CA MET A 103 17.58 -5.94 -10.11
C MET A 103 17.69 -6.89 -8.91
N GLY A 104 17.62 -6.38 -7.67
CA GLY A 104 17.65 -7.17 -6.43
C GLY A 104 19.05 -7.69 -6.04
N ASN A 105 20.12 -7.21 -6.66
CA ASN A 105 21.49 -7.63 -6.35
C ASN A 105 22.16 -6.66 -5.38
N MET A 106 21.76 -6.73 -4.11
CA MET A 106 22.25 -5.81 -3.08
C MET A 106 23.72 -6.03 -2.70
N LEU A 107 24.23 -7.24 -2.85
CA LEU A 107 25.63 -7.55 -2.55
C LEU A 107 26.58 -6.81 -3.48
N GLU A 108 26.30 -6.82 -4.78
CA GLU A 108 27.09 -6.08 -5.77
C GLU A 108 26.89 -4.56 -5.64
N ALA A 109 25.66 -4.12 -5.35
CA ALA A 109 25.39 -2.70 -5.05
C ALA A 109 26.26 -2.21 -3.88
N ARG A 110 26.33 -2.98 -2.79
CA ARG A 110 27.15 -2.64 -1.62
C ARG A 110 28.65 -2.68 -1.93
N SER A 111 29.11 -3.73 -2.61
CA SER A 111 30.51 -3.84 -3.05
C SER A 111 30.94 -2.64 -3.89
N LEU A 112 30.09 -2.20 -4.81
CA LEU A 112 30.37 -1.04 -5.66
C LEU A 112 30.35 0.27 -4.84
N PHE A 113 29.39 0.41 -3.93
CA PHE A 113 29.33 1.55 -3.00
C PHE A 113 30.59 1.65 -2.12
N ASP A 114 31.15 0.54 -1.66
CA ASP A 114 32.37 0.50 -0.84
C ASP A 114 33.63 0.89 -1.64
N GLN A 115 33.62 0.68 -2.96
CA GLN A 115 34.71 1.07 -3.85
C GLN A 115 34.66 2.53 -4.29
N MET A 116 33.56 3.25 -4.04
CA MET A 116 33.41 4.66 -4.42
C MET A 116 34.51 5.53 -3.77
N PRO A 117 35.31 6.26 -4.56
CA PRO A 117 36.34 7.15 -4.02
C PRO A 117 35.76 8.30 -3.18
N CYS A 118 34.60 8.80 -3.59
CA CYS A 118 33.89 9.90 -2.96
C CYS A 118 32.39 9.58 -2.96
N ARG A 119 31.71 9.91 -1.85
CA ARG A 119 30.29 9.65 -1.63
C ARG A 119 29.61 10.95 -1.25
N ASP A 120 28.49 11.24 -1.88
CA ASP A 120 27.60 12.34 -1.52
C ASP A 120 26.37 11.78 -0.79
N VAL A 121 25.52 12.68 -0.30
CA VAL A 121 24.29 12.29 0.40
C VAL A 121 23.38 11.43 -0.49
N MET A 122 23.42 11.62 -1.82
CA MET A 122 22.65 10.79 -2.75
C MET A 122 23.18 9.36 -2.80
N SER A 123 24.49 9.15 -2.88
CA SER A 123 25.10 7.80 -2.83
C SER A 123 24.64 7.03 -1.59
N TRP A 124 24.66 7.68 -0.43
CA TRP A 124 24.19 7.08 0.83
C TRP A 124 22.68 6.79 0.79
N ASN A 125 21.87 7.75 0.36
CA ASN A 125 20.41 7.59 0.27
C ASN A 125 20.00 6.47 -0.70
N THR A 126 20.70 6.29 -1.81
CA THR A 126 20.45 5.20 -2.77
C THR A 126 20.61 3.83 -2.11
N VAL A 127 21.72 3.61 -1.38
CA VAL A 127 21.96 2.33 -0.69
C VAL A 127 21.01 2.13 0.49
N LEU A 128 20.69 3.21 1.21
CA LEU A 128 19.68 3.20 2.27
C LEU A 128 18.32 2.73 1.75
N GLU A 129 17.86 3.29 0.63
CA GLU A 129 16.60 2.87 -0.01
C GLU A 129 16.66 1.42 -0.51
N GLY A 130 17.80 0.97 -1.02
CA GLY A 130 17.99 -0.43 -1.41
C GLY A 130 17.78 -1.41 -0.26
N TYR A 131 18.40 -1.15 0.90
CA TYR A 131 18.21 -1.99 2.10
C TYR A 131 16.78 -1.91 2.63
N ALA A 132 16.18 -0.72 2.66
CA ALA A 132 14.79 -0.52 3.05
C ALA A 132 13.81 -1.35 2.19
N ASN A 133 14.01 -1.37 0.87
CA ASN A 133 13.15 -2.10 -0.07
C ASN A 133 13.26 -3.63 0.06
N ILE A 134 14.43 -4.14 0.44
CA ILE A 134 14.66 -5.59 0.64
C ILE A 134 14.22 -6.03 2.05
N GLY A 135 14.06 -5.08 2.96
CA GLY A 135 13.65 -5.34 4.34
C GLY A 135 14.78 -5.68 5.31
N ASP A 136 16.05 -5.57 4.88
CA ASP A 136 17.20 -5.64 5.77
C ASP A 136 17.38 -4.29 6.48
N MET A 137 16.52 -4.08 7.47
CA MET A 137 16.48 -2.82 8.20
C MET A 137 17.65 -2.68 9.19
N GLU A 138 18.35 -3.76 9.57
CA GLU A 138 19.58 -3.64 10.35
C GLU A 138 20.71 -3.02 9.52
N ALA A 139 20.86 -3.46 8.27
CA ALA A 139 21.80 -2.83 7.34
C ALA A 139 21.39 -1.39 7.00
N CYS A 140 20.09 -1.14 6.84
CA CYS A 140 19.54 0.20 6.65
C CYS A 140 19.94 1.15 7.80
N GLU A 141 19.75 0.73 9.05
CA GLU A 141 20.15 1.49 10.24
C GLU A 141 21.66 1.75 10.28
N ARG A 142 22.50 0.73 10.03
CA ARG A 142 23.96 0.92 9.98
C ARG A 142 24.37 1.94 8.92
N VAL A 143 23.81 1.83 7.71
CA VAL A 143 24.08 2.79 6.63
C VAL A 143 23.68 4.20 7.02
N PHE A 144 22.52 4.36 7.67
CA PHE A 144 22.03 5.66 8.15
C PHE A 144 22.93 6.26 9.23
N ASP A 145 23.38 5.43 10.17
CA ASP A 145 24.22 5.86 11.28
C ASP A 145 25.62 6.26 10.80
N ASP A 146 26.17 5.57 9.79
CA ASP A 146 27.45 5.86 9.15
C ASP A 146 27.43 7.13 8.26
N MET A 147 26.26 7.69 7.94
CA MET A 147 26.15 8.88 7.08
C MET A 147 26.81 10.10 7.72
N PRO A 148 27.79 10.74 7.05
CA PRO A 148 28.43 11.95 7.58
C PRO A 148 27.47 13.15 7.67
N GLU A 149 26.58 13.25 6.68
CA GLU A 149 25.55 14.27 6.60
C GLU A 149 24.22 13.62 6.24
N ARG A 150 23.15 14.02 6.94
CA ARG A 150 21.79 13.52 6.74
C ARG A 150 20.91 14.67 6.32
N ASN A 151 20.10 14.45 5.30
CA ASN A 151 19.08 15.42 4.88
C ASN A 151 17.68 14.83 5.06
N VAL A 152 16.65 15.58 4.65
CA VAL A 152 15.26 15.14 4.78
C VAL A 152 14.99 13.83 4.04
N PHE A 153 15.71 13.57 2.93
CA PHE A 153 15.57 12.32 2.18
C PHE A 153 16.17 11.13 2.94
N SER A 154 17.30 11.32 3.63
CA SER A 154 17.89 10.28 4.50
C SER A 154 16.90 9.85 5.58
N TRP A 155 16.31 10.83 6.29
CA TRP A 155 15.32 10.57 7.33
C TRP A 155 14.05 9.93 6.78
N ASN A 156 13.51 10.46 5.68
CA ASN A 156 12.33 9.90 5.03
C ASN A 156 12.56 8.48 4.51
N GLY A 157 13.76 8.19 4.00
CA GLY A 157 14.15 6.84 3.56
C GLY A 157 14.13 5.84 4.72
N LEU A 158 14.74 6.19 5.86
CA LEU A 158 14.73 5.35 7.06
C LEU A 158 13.31 5.12 7.59
N ILE A 159 12.53 6.21 7.78
CA ILE A 159 11.15 6.14 8.27
C ILE A 159 10.26 5.33 7.31
N LYS A 160 10.42 5.51 6.00
CA LYS A 160 9.67 4.77 4.97
C LYS A 160 10.02 3.28 5.02
N GLY A 161 11.31 2.96 5.16
CA GLY A 161 11.77 1.57 5.30
C GLY A 161 11.12 0.87 6.49
N TYR A 162 11.09 1.52 7.66
CA TYR A 162 10.38 0.97 8.82
C TYR A 162 8.88 0.80 8.57
N ALA A 163 8.21 1.82 7.99
CA ALA A 163 6.78 1.79 7.73
C ALA A 163 6.38 0.69 6.72
N GLN A 164 7.20 0.43 5.71
CA GLN A 164 6.96 -0.60 4.69
C GLN A 164 7.20 -2.01 5.24
N ASN A 165 8.17 -2.19 6.14
CA ASN A 165 8.51 -3.47 6.75
C ASN A 165 7.74 -3.78 8.05
N GLY A 166 6.65 -3.03 8.33
CA GLY A 166 5.80 -3.27 9.49
C GLY A 166 6.44 -2.96 10.85
N ARG A 167 7.60 -2.30 10.86
CA ARG A 167 8.39 -1.92 12.05
C ARG A 167 7.94 -0.56 12.57
N VAL A 168 6.67 -0.47 12.93
CA VAL A 168 6.04 0.85 13.05
C VAL A 168 6.40 1.57 14.36
N SER A 169 6.82 0.87 15.41
CA SER A 169 7.41 1.49 16.62
C SER A 169 8.65 2.32 16.29
N GLU A 170 9.47 1.83 15.37
CA GLU A 170 10.72 2.44 14.96
C GLU A 170 10.50 3.67 14.05
N VAL A 171 9.36 3.76 13.37
CA VAL A 171 8.90 4.99 12.69
C VAL A 171 8.77 6.12 13.71
N LEU A 172 8.13 5.85 14.85
CA LEU A 172 7.90 6.84 15.91
C LEU A 172 9.24 7.28 16.52
N GLY A 173 10.09 6.30 16.87
CA GLY A 173 11.42 6.54 17.43
C GLY A 173 12.30 7.36 16.48
N SER A 174 12.29 7.05 15.19
CA SER A 174 13.07 7.76 14.17
C SER A 174 12.58 9.19 13.96
N PHE A 175 11.26 9.42 13.92
CA PHE A 175 10.72 10.77 13.80
C PHE A 175 11.03 11.61 15.03
N LYS A 176 10.90 11.04 16.24
CA LYS A 176 11.30 11.71 17.47
C LYS A 176 12.79 12.04 17.47
N ARG A 177 13.65 11.11 17.05
CA ARG A 177 15.09 11.33 16.91
C ARG A 177 15.39 12.48 15.93
N MET A 178 14.71 12.54 14.80
CA MET A 178 14.82 13.65 13.83
C MET A 178 14.48 15.01 14.46
N VAL A 179 13.38 15.06 15.23
CA VAL A 179 12.92 16.30 15.89
C VAL A 179 13.85 16.71 17.03
N ASP A 180 14.30 15.76 17.85
CA ASP A 180 15.19 16.00 19.00
C ASP A 180 16.59 16.44 18.57
N GLU A 181 17.13 15.87 17.48
CA GLU A 181 18.41 16.29 16.90
C GLU A 181 18.33 17.72 16.31
N GLY A 182 17.17 18.11 15.78
CA GLY A 182 16.90 19.47 15.29
C GLY A 182 17.74 19.93 14.09
N SER A 183 18.63 19.08 13.58
CA SER A 183 19.54 19.37 12.46
C SER A 183 18.79 19.44 11.11
N VAL A 184 17.71 18.68 10.98
CA VAL A 184 16.86 18.61 9.79
C VAL A 184 15.41 18.79 10.20
N VAL A 185 14.74 19.79 9.64
CA VAL A 185 13.32 20.04 9.91
C VAL A 185 12.46 19.09 9.05
N PRO A 186 11.50 18.37 9.64
CA PRO A 186 10.55 17.55 8.89
C PRO A 186 9.78 18.37 7.85
N ASN A 187 9.63 17.84 6.63
CA ASN A 187 8.82 18.46 5.60
C ASN A 187 7.42 17.82 5.48
N ASP A 188 6.59 18.37 4.59
CA ASP A 188 5.27 17.85 4.21
C ASP A 188 5.26 16.34 3.91
N ALA A 189 6.28 15.85 3.19
CA ALA A 189 6.44 14.43 2.89
C ALA A 189 6.73 13.62 4.16
N THR A 190 7.60 14.10 5.05
CA THR A 190 7.87 13.48 6.35
C THR A 190 6.57 13.41 7.19
N MET A 191 5.84 14.51 7.28
CA MET A 191 4.59 14.58 8.04
C MET A 191 3.56 13.58 7.52
N THR A 192 3.36 13.53 6.20
CA THR A 192 2.43 12.60 5.53
C THR A 192 2.80 11.14 5.80
N LEU A 193 4.09 10.81 5.69
CA LEU A 193 4.60 9.46 5.92
C LEU A 193 4.35 8.99 7.36
N VAL A 194 4.70 9.84 8.33
CA VAL A 194 4.53 9.53 9.76
C VAL A 194 3.05 9.43 10.12
N LEU A 195 2.20 10.35 9.65
CA LEU A 195 0.75 10.30 9.88
C LEU A 195 0.12 9.04 9.28
N SER A 196 0.53 8.63 8.08
CA SER A 196 0.07 7.38 7.46
C SER A 196 0.46 6.15 8.30
N ALA A 197 1.67 6.14 8.88
CA ALA A 197 2.10 5.09 9.79
C ALA A 197 1.25 5.07 11.08
N CYS A 198 0.94 6.24 11.65
CA CYS A 198 0.03 6.35 12.81
C CYS A 198 -1.36 5.81 12.49
N ALA A 199 -1.88 6.16 11.31
CA ALA A 199 -3.19 5.71 10.83
C ALA A 199 -3.28 4.18 10.72
N LYS A 200 -2.21 3.53 10.25
CA LYS A 200 -2.12 2.07 10.15
C LYS A 200 -2.06 1.37 11.51
N LEU A 201 -1.47 2.02 12.52
CA LEU A 201 -1.36 1.47 13.87
C LEU A 201 -2.53 1.79 14.78
N GLY A 202 -3.31 2.83 14.47
CA GLY A 202 -4.20 3.44 15.45
C GLY A 202 -3.44 4.19 16.55
N ALA A 203 -2.22 4.69 16.27
CA ALA A 203 -1.37 5.42 17.23
C ALA A 203 -1.87 6.86 17.43
N PHE A 204 -3.02 7.00 18.09
CA PHE A 204 -3.76 8.25 18.21
C PHE A 204 -2.95 9.38 18.88
N ASP A 205 -2.34 9.12 20.04
CA ASP A 205 -1.65 10.15 20.81
C ASP A 205 -0.41 10.67 20.08
N PHE A 206 0.34 9.77 19.43
CA PHE A 206 1.47 10.17 18.62
C PHE A 206 1.03 10.94 17.36
N GLY A 207 -0.01 10.48 16.66
CA GLY A 207 -0.58 11.21 15.53
C GLY A 207 -1.04 12.61 15.89
N LYS A 208 -1.63 12.78 17.09
CA LYS A 208 -2.00 14.10 17.64
C LYS A 208 -0.79 14.96 17.97
N TRP A 209 0.28 14.38 18.52
CA TRP A 209 1.54 15.09 18.75
C TRP A 209 2.17 15.56 17.43
N VAL A 210 2.22 14.69 16.42
CA VAL A 210 2.70 15.00 15.06
C VAL A 210 1.85 16.12 14.45
N HIS A 211 0.53 16.05 14.55
CA HIS A 211 -0.35 17.14 14.12
C HIS A 211 0.03 18.45 14.80
N LYS A 212 0.15 18.46 16.14
CA LYS A 212 0.48 19.66 16.89
C LYS A 212 1.84 20.25 16.50
N TYR A 213 2.83 19.39 16.31
CA TYR A 213 4.16 19.77 15.83
C TYR A 213 4.08 20.38 14.43
N GLY A 214 3.32 19.77 13.51
CA GLY A 214 3.07 20.31 12.17
C GLY A 214 2.40 21.68 12.17
N GLU A 215 1.55 21.98 13.16
CA GLU A 215 0.98 23.33 13.33
C GLU A 215 2.05 24.36 13.67
N THR A 216 3.03 24.00 14.51
CA THR A 216 4.14 24.89 14.87
C THR A 216 5.04 25.21 13.68
N LEU A 217 5.15 24.28 12.73
CA LEU A 217 5.87 24.45 11.46
C LEU A 217 5.02 25.14 10.37
N GLY A 218 3.73 25.34 10.61
CA GLY A 218 2.81 26.02 9.67
C GLY A 218 2.21 25.12 8.58
N TYR A 219 2.46 23.80 8.59
CA TYR A 219 1.97 22.88 7.55
C TYR A 219 0.44 22.77 7.51
N ASN A 220 -0.22 22.88 8.66
CA ASN A 220 -1.70 22.86 8.74
C ASN A 220 -2.36 24.06 8.01
N LYS A 221 -1.63 25.10 7.61
CA LYS A 221 -2.22 26.25 6.89
C LYS A 221 -2.11 26.13 5.38
N VAL A 222 -1.13 25.39 4.88
CA VAL A 222 -0.70 25.48 3.48
C VAL A 222 -0.95 24.18 2.72
N ASP A 223 -0.74 23.03 3.35
CA ASP A 223 -0.61 21.76 2.63
C ASP A 223 -1.88 20.90 2.72
N VAL A 224 -2.49 20.64 1.56
CA VAL A 224 -3.69 19.77 1.46
C VAL A 224 -3.33 18.29 1.66
N ASN A 225 -2.13 17.85 1.28
CA ASN A 225 -1.69 16.47 1.44
C ASN A 225 -1.53 16.13 2.93
N VAL A 226 -0.91 17.03 3.70
CA VAL A 226 -0.80 16.86 5.16
C VAL A 226 -2.18 16.82 5.81
N LYS A 227 -3.13 17.66 5.37
CA LYS A 227 -4.51 17.61 5.86
C LYS A 227 -5.23 16.31 5.49
N ASN A 228 -5.06 15.81 4.27
CA ASN A 228 -5.61 14.53 3.85
C ASN A 228 -5.04 13.38 4.70
N ALA A 229 -3.74 13.41 5.01
CA ALA A 229 -3.10 12.46 5.91
C ALA A 229 -3.62 12.56 7.35
N LEU A 230 -3.91 13.78 7.83
CA LEU A 230 -4.53 14.00 9.14
C LEU A 230 -5.98 13.46 9.20
N ILE A 231 -6.78 13.67 8.15
CA ILE A 231 -8.14 13.13 8.06
C ILE A 231 -8.08 11.59 8.08
N ASP A 232 -7.19 10.98 7.30
CA ASP A 232 -7.00 9.51 7.28
C ASP A 232 -6.54 8.99 8.65
N MET A 233 -5.58 9.67 9.30
CA MET A 233 -5.06 9.32 10.60
C MET A 233 -6.13 9.39 11.69
N TYR A 234 -6.81 10.53 11.84
CA TYR A 234 -7.87 10.67 12.83
C TYR A 234 -9.05 9.74 12.56
N GLY A 235 -9.44 9.58 11.29
CA GLY A 235 -10.48 8.64 10.87
C GLY A 235 -10.12 7.21 11.28
N LYS A 236 -8.93 6.70 10.94
CA LYS A 236 -8.54 5.33 11.29
C LYS A 236 -8.28 5.11 12.78
N CYS A 237 -7.93 6.17 13.52
CA CYS A 237 -7.83 6.13 14.98
C CYS A 237 -9.20 6.24 15.70
N GLY A 238 -10.31 6.32 14.97
CA GLY A 238 -11.66 6.40 15.55
C GLY A 238 -12.08 7.79 16.03
N ALA A 239 -11.31 8.84 15.74
CA ALA A 239 -11.62 10.22 16.09
C ALA A 239 -12.22 10.98 14.89
N ILE A 240 -13.37 10.49 14.40
CA ILE A 240 -13.99 10.96 13.15
C ILE A 240 -14.42 12.43 13.22
N GLU A 241 -14.77 12.93 14.40
CA GLU A 241 -15.14 14.32 14.64
C GLU A 241 -13.96 15.26 14.40
N ILE A 242 -12.76 14.88 14.88
CA ILE A 242 -11.52 15.66 14.65
C ILE A 242 -11.16 15.62 13.15
N ALA A 243 -11.33 14.46 12.50
CA ALA A 243 -11.14 14.35 11.05
C ALA A 243 -12.08 15.31 10.28
N MET A 244 -13.34 15.40 10.70
CA MET A 244 -14.31 16.34 10.14
C MET A 244 -13.94 17.81 10.40
N GLU A 245 -13.39 18.15 11.56
CA GLU A 245 -12.88 19.50 11.84
C GLU A 245 -11.73 19.88 10.89
N VAL A 246 -10.77 18.97 10.71
CA VAL A 246 -9.65 19.16 9.76
C VAL A 246 -10.17 19.34 8.33
N PHE A 247 -11.12 18.48 7.91
CA PHE A 247 -11.76 18.56 6.60
C PHE A 247 -12.51 19.88 6.37
N LYS A 248 -13.26 20.35 7.36
CA LYS A 248 -13.94 21.66 7.33
C LYS A 248 -12.94 22.82 7.24
N GLY A 249 -11.75 22.67 7.83
CA GLY A 249 -10.64 23.61 7.74
C GLY A 249 -9.89 23.66 6.40
N ILE A 250 -10.21 22.81 5.42
CA ILE A 250 -9.63 22.86 4.07
C ILE A 250 -10.37 23.90 3.22
N LYS A 251 -9.67 24.96 2.78
CA LYS A 251 -10.24 26.00 1.91
C LYS A 251 -10.59 25.51 0.50
N ARG A 252 -9.69 24.73 -0.10
CA ARG A 252 -9.87 24.14 -1.44
C ARG A 252 -9.64 22.64 -1.34
N ARG A 253 -10.74 21.89 -1.23
CA ARG A 253 -10.73 20.43 -1.13
C ARG A 253 -10.47 19.83 -2.50
N ASP A 254 -9.56 18.86 -2.55
CA ASP A 254 -9.35 18.02 -3.72
C ASP A 254 -10.17 16.73 -3.61
N LEU A 255 -10.15 15.92 -4.67
CA LEU A 255 -10.84 14.63 -4.73
C LEU A 255 -10.43 13.71 -3.56
N ILE A 256 -9.14 13.73 -3.18
CA ILE A 256 -8.62 12.94 -2.06
C ILE A 256 -9.26 13.39 -0.74
N SER A 257 -9.36 14.70 -0.48
CA SER A 257 -10.00 15.25 0.72
C SER A 257 -11.44 14.71 0.89
N TRP A 258 -12.23 14.77 -0.19
CA TRP A 258 -13.62 14.28 -0.19
C TRP A 258 -13.67 12.77 0.02
N ASN A 259 -12.88 12.02 -0.74
CA ASN A 259 -12.85 10.57 -0.67
C ASN A 259 -12.45 10.07 0.71
N THR A 260 -11.40 10.64 1.33
CA THR A 260 -10.95 10.23 2.66
C THR A 260 -12.04 10.49 3.71
N MET A 261 -12.71 11.64 3.67
CA MET A 261 -13.77 11.96 4.64
C MET A 261 -15.04 11.11 4.43
N ILE A 262 -15.50 10.92 3.18
CA ILE A 262 -16.68 10.08 2.86
C ILE A 262 -16.44 8.64 3.31
N ASN A 263 -15.28 8.06 2.99
CA ASN A 263 -14.93 6.71 3.41
C ASN A 263 -14.80 6.60 4.94
N GLY A 264 -14.20 7.60 5.58
CA GLY A 264 -14.10 7.66 7.04
C GLY A 264 -15.48 7.63 7.72
N LEU A 265 -16.40 8.51 7.30
CA LEU A 265 -17.77 8.54 7.84
C LEU A 265 -18.51 7.23 7.61
N ALA A 266 -18.42 6.67 6.40
CA ALA A 266 -19.04 5.40 6.06
C ALA A 266 -18.55 4.25 6.96
N ALA A 267 -17.24 4.16 7.19
CA ALA A 267 -16.62 3.13 8.03
C ALA A 267 -17.03 3.24 9.51
N HIS A 268 -17.30 4.45 9.99
CA HIS A 268 -17.76 4.73 11.37
C HIS A 268 -19.29 4.72 11.54
N GLY A 269 -20.04 4.32 10.51
CA GLY A 269 -21.50 4.22 10.59
C GLY A 269 -22.25 5.54 10.41
N HIS A 270 -21.56 6.64 10.10
CA HIS A 270 -22.14 7.95 9.80
C HIS A 270 -22.60 8.04 8.33
N GLY A 271 -23.36 7.05 7.87
CA GLY A 271 -23.71 6.91 6.45
C GLY A 271 -24.49 8.11 5.88
N THR A 272 -25.40 8.70 6.66
CA THR A 272 -26.16 9.89 6.22
C THR A 272 -25.23 11.09 5.99
N GLU A 273 -24.25 11.31 6.86
CA GLU A 273 -23.27 12.37 6.70
C GLU A 273 -22.36 12.11 5.50
N ALA A 274 -21.97 10.86 5.27
CA ALA A 274 -21.19 10.45 4.10
C ALA A 274 -21.93 10.76 2.78
N LEU A 275 -23.22 10.43 2.69
CA LEU A 275 -24.05 10.73 1.51
C LEU A 275 -24.27 12.23 1.33
N ASN A 276 -24.45 12.98 2.42
CA ASN A 276 -24.54 14.45 2.36
C ASN A 276 -23.25 15.06 1.82
N LEU A 277 -22.07 14.60 2.26
CA LEU A 277 -20.79 15.04 1.71
C LEU A 277 -20.61 14.66 0.24
N PHE A 278 -21.09 13.49 -0.18
CA PHE A 278 -21.09 13.12 -1.61
C PHE A 278 -21.92 14.09 -2.45
N HIS A 279 -23.09 14.50 -1.97
CA HIS A 279 -23.90 15.52 -2.65
C HIS A 279 -23.23 16.90 -2.64
N GLU A 280 -22.59 17.30 -1.53
CA GLU A 280 -21.82 18.55 -1.44
C GLU A 280 -20.62 18.56 -2.40
N MET A 281 -19.92 17.43 -2.53
CA MET A 281 -18.82 17.22 -3.48
C MET A 281 -19.28 17.47 -4.92
N LYS A 282 -20.42 16.88 -5.31
CA LYS A 282 -21.02 17.09 -6.64
C LYS A 282 -21.42 18.55 -6.85
N ASN A 283 -22.06 19.17 -5.86
CA ASN A 283 -22.46 20.58 -5.92
C ASN A 283 -21.26 21.54 -5.99
N SER A 284 -20.10 21.11 -5.48
CA SER A 284 -18.83 21.83 -5.57
C SER A 284 -18.12 21.64 -6.93
N GLY A 285 -18.74 20.90 -7.87
CA GLY A 285 -18.19 20.66 -9.21
C GLY A 285 -17.06 19.63 -9.26
N ILE A 286 -16.82 18.88 -8.18
CA ILE A 286 -15.83 17.79 -8.18
C ILE A 286 -16.52 16.52 -8.66
N SER A 287 -16.00 15.93 -9.74
CA SER A 287 -16.51 14.66 -10.25
C SER A 287 -16.13 13.52 -9.30
N PRO A 288 -17.08 12.68 -8.89
CA PRO A 288 -16.80 11.41 -8.23
C PRO A 288 -15.87 10.53 -9.06
N ASP A 289 -15.06 9.73 -8.38
CA ASP A 289 -14.26 8.66 -8.98
C ASP A 289 -14.65 7.29 -8.37
N LYS A 290 -13.91 6.26 -8.78
CA LYS A 290 -14.08 4.91 -8.24
C LYS A 290 -13.96 4.85 -6.71
N VAL A 291 -13.02 5.58 -6.11
CA VAL A 291 -12.83 5.57 -4.66
C VAL A 291 -13.99 6.28 -3.95
N THR A 292 -14.58 7.31 -4.57
CA THR A 292 -15.80 7.94 -4.06
C THR A 292 -16.95 6.94 -3.94
N PHE A 293 -17.18 6.14 -4.99
CA PHE A 293 -18.29 5.20 -5.02
C PHE A 293 -18.13 4.02 -4.08
N VAL A 294 -16.90 3.58 -3.78
CA VAL A 294 -16.66 2.64 -2.67
C VAL A 294 -17.19 3.21 -1.35
N GLY A 295 -16.90 4.48 -1.05
CA GLY A 295 -17.38 5.14 0.17
C GLY A 295 -18.90 5.29 0.23
N VAL A 296 -19.52 5.70 -0.89
CA VAL A 296 -20.99 5.83 -1.00
C VAL A 296 -21.68 4.48 -0.82
N LEU A 297 -21.20 3.43 -1.49
CA LEU A 297 -21.78 2.08 -1.37
C LEU A 297 -21.56 1.50 0.03
N CYS A 298 -20.41 1.75 0.65
CA CYS A 298 -20.17 1.42 2.06
C CYS A 298 -21.17 2.12 2.99
N ALA A 299 -21.48 3.40 2.76
CA ALA A 299 -22.47 4.13 3.55
C ALA A 299 -23.87 3.48 3.43
N CYS A 300 -24.32 3.19 2.19
CA CYS A 300 -25.58 2.50 1.95
C CYS A 300 -25.63 1.12 2.62
N LYS A 301 -24.54 0.35 2.51
CA LYS A 301 -24.36 -0.96 3.14
C LYS A 301 -24.49 -0.93 4.66
N HIS A 302 -23.83 0.02 5.33
CA HIS A 302 -23.90 0.15 6.79
C HIS A 302 -25.28 0.64 7.27
N MET A 303 -25.99 1.42 6.45
CA MET A 303 -27.35 1.88 6.74
C MET A 303 -28.45 0.91 6.31
N GLY A 304 -28.14 -0.13 5.54
CA GLY A 304 -29.14 -1.04 4.97
C GLY A 304 -29.98 -0.42 3.85
N LEU A 305 -29.50 0.63 3.19
CA LEU A 305 -30.18 1.31 2.09
C LEU A 305 -30.00 0.54 0.78
N VAL A 306 -30.74 -0.57 0.62
CA VAL A 306 -30.59 -1.49 -0.53
C VAL A 306 -30.92 -0.81 -1.86
N GLU A 307 -32.06 -0.12 -1.92
CA GLU A 307 -32.52 0.55 -3.14
C GLU A 307 -31.56 1.66 -3.58
N ASP A 308 -31.15 2.53 -2.65
CA ASP A 308 -30.21 3.61 -2.92
C ASP A 308 -28.83 3.06 -3.32
N GLY A 309 -28.34 2.02 -2.63
CA GLY A 309 -27.06 1.39 -2.96
C GLY A 309 -27.03 0.82 -4.37
N LEU A 310 -28.11 0.15 -4.81
CA LEU A 310 -28.24 -0.32 -6.19
C LEU A 310 -28.38 0.83 -7.19
N ALA A 311 -29.11 1.90 -6.84
CA ALA A 311 -29.24 3.08 -7.68
C ALA A 311 -27.88 3.78 -7.87
N TYR A 312 -27.11 3.97 -6.80
CA TYR A 312 -25.76 4.54 -6.90
C TYR A 312 -24.81 3.64 -7.69
N PHE A 313 -24.84 2.33 -7.49
CA PHE A 313 -24.04 1.38 -8.28
C PHE A 313 -24.34 1.49 -9.78
N ASN A 314 -25.61 1.60 -10.16
CA ASN A 314 -25.98 1.80 -11.57
C ASN A 314 -25.54 3.17 -12.09
N SER A 315 -25.67 4.22 -11.27
CA SER A 315 -25.27 5.59 -11.63
C SER A 315 -23.78 5.70 -11.97
N MET A 316 -22.92 4.85 -11.39
CA MET A 316 -21.49 4.80 -11.71
C MET A 316 -21.27 4.71 -13.21
N PHE A 317 -21.95 3.77 -13.87
CA PHE A 317 -21.80 3.56 -15.30
C PHE A 317 -22.64 4.54 -16.11
N THR A 318 -23.91 4.76 -15.74
CA THR A 318 -24.84 5.56 -16.56
C THR A 318 -24.53 7.06 -16.53
N ASP A 319 -24.14 7.58 -15.38
CA ASP A 319 -24.03 9.03 -15.14
C ASP A 319 -22.56 9.48 -15.13
N PHE A 320 -21.65 8.61 -14.67
CA PHE A 320 -20.23 8.95 -14.47
C PHE A 320 -19.27 8.18 -15.39
N SER A 321 -19.76 7.22 -16.19
CA SER A 321 -18.92 6.38 -17.06
C SER A 321 -17.79 5.63 -16.31
N ILE A 322 -18.00 5.30 -15.03
CA ILE A 322 -17.08 4.57 -14.19
C ILE A 322 -17.42 3.08 -14.26
N MET A 323 -16.43 2.27 -14.61
CA MET A 323 -16.57 0.81 -14.62
C MET A 323 -16.50 0.25 -13.18
N PRO A 324 -17.46 -0.59 -12.76
CA PRO A 324 -17.38 -1.24 -11.47
C PRO A 324 -16.17 -2.16 -11.34
N GLU A 325 -15.31 -1.87 -10.37
CA GLU A 325 -14.22 -2.73 -9.89
C GLU A 325 -14.72 -3.68 -8.77
N ILE A 326 -13.88 -4.66 -8.38
CA ILE A 326 -14.22 -5.71 -7.42
C ILE A 326 -14.69 -5.16 -6.07
N GLU A 327 -14.14 -4.03 -5.64
CA GLU A 327 -14.47 -3.35 -4.39
C GLU A 327 -15.93 -2.85 -4.39
N HIS A 328 -16.43 -2.34 -5.51
CA HIS A 328 -17.82 -1.88 -5.65
C HIS A 328 -18.78 -3.06 -5.65
N CYS A 329 -18.46 -4.11 -6.41
CA CYS A 329 -19.23 -5.35 -6.43
C CYS A 329 -19.29 -5.99 -5.04
N GLY A 330 -18.18 -5.99 -4.30
CA GLY A 330 -18.13 -6.47 -2.93
C GLY A 330 -19.03 -5.67 -1.99
N CYS A 331 -19.10 -4.34 -2.14
CA CYS A 331 -20.03 -3.52 -1.37
C CYS A 331 -21.50 -3.85 -1.66
N VAL A 332 -21.86 -4.10 -2.92
CA VAL A 332 -23.23 -4.51 -3.31
C VAL A 332 -23.59 -5.89 -2.75
N VAL A 333 -22.67 -6.85 -2.85
CA VAL A 333 -22.88 -8.20 -2.29
C VAL A 333 -23.05 -8.13 -0.77
N ASP A 334 -22.20 -7.38 -0.05
CA ASP A 334 -22.31 -7.21 1.40
C ASP A 334 -23.64 -6.49 1.77
N LEU A 335 -24.05 -5.48 1.02
CA LEU A 335 -25.35 -4.80 1.20
C LEU A 335 -26.53 -5.76 1.07
N LEU A 336 -26.58 -6.55 -0.02
CA LEU A 336 -27.64 -7.56 -0.22
C LEU A 336 -27.60 -8.66 0.84
N SER A 337 -26.39 -9.08 1.21
CA SER A 337 -26.16 -10.13 2.20
C SER A 337 -26.66 -9.71 3.57
N ARG A 338 -26.33 -8.49 4.04
CA ARG A 338 -26.80 -7.92 5.32
C ARG A 338 -28.29 -7.62 5.35
N ALA A 339 -28.92 -7.43 4.20
CA ALA A 339 -30.36 -7.27 4.09
C ALA A 339 -31.11 -8.62 3.99
N GLY A 340 -30.39 -9.74 3.93
CA GLY A 340 -30.96 -11.09 3.83
C GLY A 340 -31.36 -11.52 2.41
N PHE A 341 -31.05 -10.71 1.39
CA PHE A 341 -31.34 -11.01 -0.02
C PHE A 341 -30.28 -11.93 -0.63
N LEU A 342 -29.97 -13.06 0.02
CA LEU A 342 -28.85 -13.93 -0.34
C LEU A 342 -28.97 -14.54 -1.75
N THR A 343 -30.18 -14.88 -2.20
CA THR A 343 -30.40 -15.36 -3.57
C THR A 343 -30.06 -14.29 -4.61
N GLN A 344 -30.46 -13.03 -4.37
CA GLN A 344 -30.11 -11.91 -5.26
C GLN A 344 -28.60 -11.63 -5.23
N ALA A 345 -27.95 -11.79 -4.07
CA ALA A 345 -26.51 -11.67 -3.95
C ALA A 345 -25.77 -12.71 -4.83
N VAL A 346 -26.20 -13.98 -4.80
CA VAL A 346 -25.65 -15.04 -5.68
C VAL A 346 -25.90 -14.72 -7.16
N GLU A 347 -27.11 -14.28 -7.51
CA GLU A 347 -27.42 -13.88 -8.88
C GLU A 347 -26.56 -12.71 -9.37
N PHE A 348 -26.28 -11.74 -8.49
CA PHE A 348 -25.41 -10.62 -8.78
C PHE A 348 -23.97 -11.09 -9.01
N ILE A 349 -23.43 -11.96 -8.15
CA ILE A 349 -22.09 -12.55 -8.30
C ILE A 349 -21.95 -13.27 -9.65
N ASN A 350 -22.99 -13.96 -10.10
CA ASN A 350 -22.97 -14.66 -11.39
C ASN A 350 -23.01 -13.72 -12.61
N LYS A 351 -23.49 -12.48 -12.44
CA LYS A 351 -23.64 -11.48 -13.52
C LYS A 351 -22.56 -10.41 -13.52
N MET A 352 -21.78 -10.30 -12.44
CA MET A 352 -20.83 -9.20 -12.28
C MET A 352 -19.68 -9.29 -13.31
N PRO A 353 -19.10 -8.14 -13.72
CA PRO A 353 -18.15 -8.08 -14.83
C PRO A 353 -16.75 -8.63 -14.48
N VAL A 354 -16.45 -8.82 -13.20
CA VAL A 354 -15.16 -9.29 -12.68
C VAL A 354 -15.36 -10.61 -11.94
N LYS A 355 -14.36 -11.49 -11.89
CA LYS A 355 -14.48 -12.74 -11.09
C LYS A 355 -14.45 -12.41 -9.59
N ALA A 356 -15.35 -13.02 -8.82
CA ALA A 356 -15.43 -12.80 -7.38
C ALA A 356 -14.17 -13.29 -6.65
N ASP A 357 -13.72 -12.48 -5.70
CA ASP A 357 -12.57 -12.78 -4.85
C ASP A 357 -13.00 -13.50 -3.56
N ALA A 358 -12.02 -13.84 -2.71
CA ALA A 358 -12.27 -14.55 -1.48
C ALA A 358 -13.12 -13.71 -0.49
N VAL A 359 -13.00 -12.38 -0.51
CA VAL A 359 -13.72 -11.49 0.42
C VAL A 359 -15.23 -11.52 0.14
N ILE A 360 -15.62 -11.51 -1.13
CA ILE A 360 -17.03 -11.59 -1.54
C ILE A 360 -17.66 -12.91 -1.11
N TRP A 361 -16.99 -14.04 -1.36
CA TRP A 361 -17.52 -15.35 -0.97
C TRP A 361 -17.51 -15.55 0.56
N ALA A 362 -16.51 -15.03 1.27
CA ALA A 362 -16.49 -15.05 2.74
C ALA A 362 -17.63 -14.22 3.34
N THR A 363 -17.96 -13.08 2.73
CA THR A 363 -19.11 -12.25 3.12
C THR A 363 -20.41 -13.04 2.99
N LEU A 364 -20.60 -13.72 1.86
CA LEU A 364 -21.77 -14.54 1.62
C LEU A 364 -21.85 -15.75 2.57
N LEU A 365 -20.72 -16.42 2.83
CA LEU A 365 -20.64 -17.52 3.80
C LEU A 365 -21.02 -17.07 5.21
N GLY A 366 -20.53 -15.90 5.64
CA GLY A 366 -20.89 -15.28 6.91
C GLY A 366 -22.39 -14.97 7.00
N ALA A 367 -22.97 -14.40 5.95
CA ALA A 367 -24.40 -14.10 5.93
C ALA A 367 -25.27 -15.38 5.86
N SER A 368 -24.84 -16.41 5.14
CA SER A 368 -25.47 -17.73 5.13
C SER A 368 -25.57 -18.34 6.52
N LYS A 369 -24.57 -18.11 7.40
CA LYS A 369 -24.66 -18.47 8.82
C LYS A 369 -25.77 -17.70 9.53
N VAL A 370 -25.77 -16.37 9.40
CA VAL A 370 -26.76 -15.48 10.06
C VAL A 370 -28.19 -15.84 9.67
N TYR A 371 -28.45 -16.07 8.38
CA TYR A 371 -29.78 -16.37 7.85
C TYR A 371 -30.09 -17.88 7.75
N LYS A 372 -29.19 -18.74 8.26
CA LYS A 372 -29.33 -20.21 8.27
C LYS A 372 -29.61 -20.80 6.87
N LYS A 373 -28.96 -20.26 5.84
CA LYS A 373 -29.04 -20.74 4.44
C LYS A 373 -27.86 -21.66 4.13
N VAL A 374 -28.02 -22.94 4.44
CA VAL A 374 -26.95 -23.94 4.32
C VAL A 374 -26.53 -24.17 2.87
N ASP A 375 -27.49 -24.17 1.95
CA ASP A 375 -27.29 -24.31 0.49
C ASP A 375 -26.34 -23.24 -0.07
N ILE A 376 -26.57 -21.97 0.28
CA ILE A 376 -25.72 -20.86 -0.15
C ILE A 376 -24.35 -20.91 0.54
N GLY A 377 -24.31 -21.37 1.80
CA GLY A 377 -23.06 -21.60 2.53
C GLY A 377 -22.17 -22.66 1.89
N GLU A 378 -22.74 -23.74 1.38
CA GLU A 378 -22.01 -24.79 0.67
C GLU A 378 -21.38 -24.25 -0.63
N VAL A 379 -22.16 -23.53 -1.44
CA VAL A 379 -21.67 -22.88 -2.68
C VAL A 379 -20.53 -21.90 -2.39
N ALA A 380 -20.69 -21.06 -1.36
CA ALA A 380 -19.66 -20.09 -0.99
C ALA A 380 -18.36 -20.76 -0.54
N LEU A 381 -18.44 -21.87 0.21
CA LEU A 381 -17.23 -22.61 0.63
C LEU A 381 -16.54 -23.28 -0.57
N GLU A 382 -17.28 -23.87 -1.49
CA GLU A 382 -16.69 -24.51 -2.68
C GLU A 382 -15.84 -23.53 -3.50
N GLU A 383 -16.31 -22.30 -3.67
CA GLU A 383 -15.54 -21.24 -4.34
C GLU A 383 -14.37 -20.75 -3.50
N LEU A 384 -14.54 -20.60 -2.17
CA LEU A 384 -13.44 -20.24 -1.26
C LEU A 384 -12.31 -21.27 -1.24
N ILE A 385 -12.61 -22.57 -1.34
CA ILE A 385 -11.59 -23.61 -1.41
C ILE A 385 -10.76 -23.49 -2.70
N LYS A 386 -11.38 -23.10 -3.81
CA LYS A 386 -10.67 -22.87 -5.08
C LYS A 386 -9.74 -21.65 -5.01
N LEU A 387 -10.15 -20.61 -4.29
CA LEU A 387 -9.40 -19.35 -4.17
C LEU A 387 -8.34 -19.40 -3.07
N GLU A 388 -8.68 -19.98 -1.92
CA GLU A 388 -7.84 -20.04 -0.72
C GLU A 388 -7.81 -21.47 -0.12
N PRO A 389 -7.15 -22.44 -0.79
CA PRO A 389 -7.12 -23.83 -0.32
C PRO A 389 -6.49 -24.01 1.06
N ARG A 390 -5.74 -23.00 1.54
CA ARG A 390 -4.93 -23.04 2.76
C ARG A 390 -5.52 -22.23 3.91
N ASN A 391 -6.74 -21.71 3.77
CA ASN A 391 -7.38 -20.91 4.80
C ASN A 391 -8.32 -21.77 5.68
N PRO A 392 -7.90 -22.20 6.89
CA PRO A 392 -8.71 -23.04 7.76
C PRO A 392 -9.97 -22.33 8.28
N ALA A 393 -10.03 -20.99 8.25
CA ALA A 393 -11.19 -20.23 8.73
C ALA A 393 -12.48 -20.55 7.94
N ASN A 394 -12.34 -20.78 6.62
CA ASN A 394 -13.46 -21.07 5.72
C ASN A 394 -14.17 -22.38 6.12
N PHE A 395 -13.40 -23.43 6.43
CA PHE A 395 -13.92 -24.72 6.90
C PHE A 395 -14.59 -24.62 8.28
N VAL A 396 -13.99 -23.86 9.20
CA VAL A 396 -14.58 -23.64 10.53
C VAL A 396 -15.94 -22.95 10.43
N MET A 397 -16.08 -21.98 9.51
CA MET A 397 -17.33 -21.24 9.35
C MET A 397 -18.47 -22.15 8.88
N LEU A 398 -18.29 -22.97 7.83
CA LEU A 398 -19.33 -23.91 7.40
C LEU A 398 -19.59 -25.04 8.43
N SER A 399 -18.55 -25.51 9.15
CA SER A 399 -18.75 -26.49 10.22
C SER A 399 -19.68 -25.97 11.31
N ASN A 400 -19.62 -24.67 11.61
CA ASN A 400 -20.53 -24.03 12.56
C ASN A 400 -21.95 -23.95 11.98
N ILE A 401 -22.11 -23.58 10.70
CA ILE A 401 -23.41 -23.57 10.01
C ILE A 401 -24.08 -24.95 10.07
N TYR A 402 -23.32 -26.03 9.82
CA TYR A 402 -23.83 -27.39 9.94
C TYR A 402 -24.22 -27.75 11.37
N GLY A 403 -23.43 -27.35 12.37
CA GLY A 403 -23.78 -27.51 13.79
C GLY A 403 -25.09 -26.81 14.14
N ASP A 404 -25.25 -25.54 13.74
CA ASP A 404 -26.45 -24.73 13.96
C ASP A 404 -27.70 -25.32 13.27
N ALA A 405 -27.50 -26.06 12.18
CA ALA A 405 -28.54 -26.78 11.44
C ALA A 405 -28.76 -28.23 11.91
N GLY A 406 -28.03 -28.71 12.92
CA GLY A 406 -28.12 -30.09 13.43
C GLY A 406 -27.48 -31.16 12.51
N ARG A 407 -26.74 -30.77 11.47
CA ARG A 407 -26.03 -31.65 10.52
C ARG A 407 -24.65 -32.06 11.06
N PHE A 408 -24.61 -32.72 12.22
CA PHE A 408 -23.35 -33.02 12.92
C PHE A 408 -22.40 -33.95 12.15
N ASP A 409 -22.93 -34.86 11.33
CA ASP A 409 -22.12 -35.75 10.49
C ASP A 409 -21.33 -34.98 9.42
N ASP A 410 -21.96 -34.00 8.78
CA ASP A 410 -21.30 -33.15 7.78
C ASP A 410 -20.25 -32.24 8.42
N ALA A 411 -20.54 -31.70 9.61
CA ALA A 411 -19.57 -30.96 10.41
C ALA A 411 -18.34 -31.81 10.78
N ALA A 412 -18.55 -33.08 11.15
CA ALA A 412 -17.47 -34.00 11.45
C ALA A 412 -16.59 -34.29 10.22
N ARG A 413 -17.20 -34.54 9.05
CA ARG A 413 -16.48 -34.72 7.77
C ARG A 413 -15.64 -33.50 7.42
N LEU A 414 -16.19 -32.30 7.59
CA LEU A 414 -15.49 -31.05 7.28
C LEU A 414 -14.28 -30.81 8.21
N LYS A 415 -14.38 -31.19 9.48
CA LYS A 415 -13.25 -31.14 10.43
C LYS A 415 -12.13 -32.10 10.05
N VAL A 416 -12.46 -33.28 9.49
CA VAL A 416 -11.47 -34.22 8.95
C VAL A 416 -10.78 -33.61 7.73
N ALA A 417 -11.56 -33.13 6.76
CA ALA A 417 -11.01 -32.48 5.57
C ALA A 417 -10.08 -31.29 5.91
N MET A 418 -10.44 -30.50 6.92
CA MET A 418 -9.58 -29.41 7.41
C MET A 418 -8.25 -29.92 7.97
N ARG A 419 -8.23 -31.04 8.72
CA ARG A 419 -6.99 -31.64 9.24
C ARG A 419 -6.08 -32.14 8.12
N ASP A 420 -6.66 -32.69 7.06
CA ASP A 420 -5.92 -33.21 5.91
C ASP A 420 -5.22 -32.10 5.12
N THR A 421 -5.63 -30.83 5.26
CA THR A 421 -4.91 -29.69 4.68
C THR A 421 -3.57 -29.38 5.36
N GLY A 422 -3.33 -29.90 6.58
CA GLY A 422 -2.12 -29.64 7.37
C GLY A 422 -2.08 -28.29 8.08
N PHE A 423 -3.07 -27.41 7.87
CA PHE A 423 -3.13 -26.08 8.49
C PHE A 423 -3.94 -26.09 9.79
N LYS A 424 -3.42 -25.44 10.82
CA LYS A 424 -4.11 -25.25 12.11
C LYS A 424 -4.59 -23.81 12.23
N LYS A 425 -5.72 -23.63 12.91
CA LYS A 425 -6.23 -22.31 13.28
C LYS A 425 -5.21 -21.60 14.18
N GLU A 426 -4.71 -20.45 13.74
CA GLU A 426 -3.91 -19.57 14.60
C GLU A 426 -4.81 -18.89 15.65
N ALA A 427 -4.29 -18.71 16.87
CA ALA A 427 -5.01 -18.00 17.92
C ALA A 427 -5.10 -16.50 17.56
N GLY A 428 -6.24 -15.88 17.83
CA GLY A 428 -6.41 -14.44 17.62
C GLY A 428 -5.46 -13.65 18.51
N VAL A 429 -4.97 -12.50 18.04
CA VAL A 429 -4.01 -11.67 18.78
C VAL A 429 -4.54 -10.24 18.88
N SER A 430 -4.43 -9.64 20.07
CA SER A 430 -4.69 -8.23 20.33
C SER A 430 -3.41 -7.54 20.79
N TRP A 431 -3.27 -6.25 20.46
CA TRP A 431 -2.12 -5.44 20.84
C TRP A 431 -2.58 -4.32 21.78
N ILE A 432 -1.84 -4.10 22.87
CA ILE A 432 -2.16 -3.07 23.86
C ILE A 432 -0.91 -2.21 24.09
N GLU A 433 -1.07 -0.89 24.01
CA GLU A 433 -0.02 0.08 24.34
C GLU A 433 0.07 0.26 25.86
N THR A 434 1.29 0.19 26.39
CA THR A 434 1.62 0.39 27.80
C THR A 434 2.77 1.39 27.90
N ASP A 435 3.05 1.91 29.09
CA ASP A 435 4.18 2.83 29.32
C ASP A 435 5.55 2.21 28.91
N ASP A 436 5.64 0.88 28.88
CA ASP A 436 6.82 0.10 28.48
C ASP A 436 6.80 -0.30 26.98
N GLY A 437 5.78 0.11 26.21
CA GLY A 437 5.63 -0.19 24.77
C GLY A 437 4.42 -1.06 24.42
N LEU A 438 4.42 -1.63 23.20
CA LEU A 438 3.31 -2.40 22.63
C LEU A 438 3.38 -3.89 23.02
N VAL A 439 2.32 -4.41 23.64
CA VAL A 439 2.25 -5.77 24.19
C VAL A 439 1.23 -6.63 23.44
N LYS A 440 1.60 -7.89 23.11
CA LYS A 440 0.72 -8.88 22.47
C LYS A 440 -0.07 -9.71 23.48
N PHE A 441 -1.36 -9.94 23.20
CA PHE A 441 -2.25 -10.84 23.93
C PHE A 441 -2.88 -11.86 22.98
N TYR A 442 -2.79 -13.15 23.31
CA TYR A 442 -3.36 -14.23 22.50
C TYR A 442 -4.71 -14.69 23.07
N SER A 443 -5.71 -14.91 22.20
CA SER A 443 -7.04 -15.37 22.59
C SER A 443 -7.04 -16.80 23.17
N SER A 444 -5.98 -17.56 22.93
CA SER A 444 -5.74 -18.88 23.55
C SER A 444 -5.13 -18.81 24.95
N GLY A 445 -4.96 -17.60 25.52
CA GLY A 445 -4.50 -17.41 26.90
C GLY A 445 -3.01 -17.63 27.16
N GLU A 446 -2.25 -18.11 26.17
CA GLU A 446 -0.83 -18.42 26.31
C GLU A 446 0.05 -17.44 25.52
N LYS A 447 1.16 -17.02 26.17
CA LYS A 447 2.24 -16.12 25.69
C LYS A 447 2.12 -14.63 26.05
N HIS A 448 2.03 -14.32 27.35
CA HIS A 448 2.53 -13.04 27.89
C HIS A 448 3.58 -13.31 28.98
N PRO A 449 4.73 -12.61 29.02
CA PRO A 449 5.77 -12.84 30.05
C PRO A 449 5.26 -12.67 31.49
N ARG A 450 4.20 -11.86 31.68
CA ARG A 450 3.53 -11.63 32.97
C ARG A 450 2.12 -12.26 33.05
N THR A 451 1.81 -13.31 32.26
CA THR A 451 0.47 -13.93 32.25
C THR A 451 -0.01 -14.30 33.65
N GLU A 452 0.83 -14.91 34.47
CA GLU A 452 0.45 -15.36 35.83
C GLU A 452 0.12 -14.19 36.75
N GLU A 453 0.90 -13.10 36.66
CA GLU A 453 0.67 -11.89 37.44
C GLU A 453 -0.64 -11.20 37.04
N LEU A 454 -0.89 -11.07 35.73
CA LEU A 454 -2.14 -10.51 35.20
C LEU A 454 -3.35 -11.36 35.60
N GLN A 455 -3.26 -12.69 35.54
CA GLN A 455 -4.33 -13.59 35.99
C GLN A 455 -4.55 -13.52 37.52
N ARG A 456 -3.50 -13.30 38.32
CA ARG A 456 -3.64 -13.05 39.75
C ARG A 456 -4.38 -11.75 40.01
N ILE A 457 -3.96 -10.65 39.39
CA ILE A 457 -4.62 -9.34 39.51
C ILE A 457 -6.08 -9.42 39.04
N LEU A 458 -6.35 -10.10 37.92
CA LEU A 458 -7.73 -10.28 37.42
C LEU A 458 -8.60 -11.06 38.42
N ARG A 459 -8.05 -12.11 39.05
CA ARG A 459 -8.75 -12.87 40.10
C ARG A 459 -9.02 -12.01 41.34
N GLU A 460 -8.05 -11.19 41.75
CA GLU A 460 -8.23 -10.24 42.85
C GLU A 460 -9.33 -9.21 42.52
N LEU A 461 -9.28 -8.58 41.35
CA LEU A 461 -10.30 -7.62 40.89
C LEU A 461 -11.70 -8.23 40.80
N LYS A 462 -11.82 -9.49 40.34
CA LYS A 462 -13.08 -10.24 40.37
C LYS A 462 -13.54 -10.52 41.80
N SER A 463 -12.63 -10.87 42.71
CA SER A 463 -12.96 -11.10 44.13
C SER A 463 -13.44 -9.84 44.85
N PHE A 464 -13.02 -8.65 44.40
CA PHE A 464 -13.50 -7.37 44.89
C PHE A 464 -14.81 -6.89 44.24
N ASN A 465 -15.44 -7.70 43.38
CA ASN A 465 -16.70 -7.39 42.69
C ASN A 465 -16.64 -6.12 41.81
N ILE A 466 -15.42 -5.71 41.39
CA ILE A 466 -15.19 -4.52 40.56
C ILE A 466 -15.53 -4.82 39.09
N LEU A 467 -15.42 -6.07 38.68
CA LEU A 467 -15.82 -6.57 37.36
C LEU A 467 -17.03 -7.48 37.55
N ARG A 468 -18.23 -7.04 37.13
CA ARG A 468 -19.40 -7.93 37.08
C ARG A 468 -19.17 -8.99 36.00
N ASP A 469 -19.36 -10.25 36.35
CA ASP A 469 -19.33 -11.34 35.38
C ASP A 469 -20.49 -11.17 34.38
N GLU A 470 -20.18 -10.75 33.14
CA GLU A 470 -21.06 -10.98 32.00
C GLU A 470 -20.85 -12.40 31.46
N GLU A 471 -21.20 -13.40 32.27
CA GLU A 471 -21.45 -14.75 31.77
C GLU A 471 -22.92 -14.84 31.35
N HIS A 472 -23.31 -14.26 30.20
CA HIS A 472 -24.59 -14.57 29.57
C HIS A 472 -24.60 -14.29 28.06
N PHE A 473 -23.66 -14.86 27.31
CA PHE A 473 -23.86 -15.13 25.88
C PHE A 473 -23.10 -16.41 25.51
N MET A 474 -23.80 -17.55 25.60
CA MET A 474 -23.48 -18.78 24.87
C MET A 474 -24.28 -18.82 23.57
#